data_AF-A0A2N3D1S7-F1
#
_entry.id   AF-A0A2N3D1S7-F1
#
_cell.length_a   1.000
_cell.length_b   1.000
_cell.length_c   1.000
_cell.angle_alpha   90.00
_cell.angle_beta   90.00
_cell.angle_gamma   90.00
#
_symmetry.space_group_name_H-M   'P 1'
#
loop_
_entity.id
_entity.type
_entity.pdbx_description
1 polymer ?
#
loop_
_entity_poly.entity_id
_entity_poly.type
_entity_poly.pdbx_seq_one_letter_code
_entity_poly.pdbx_strand_id
1 'polypeptide(L)'
;MKNLITLIALTLLPTAAVAQDTPPPEPKWSIAIHGGAGTLNRDAMTPERRADYEAALQVALDAGAKVLAEGGSAMDAIKAAIIPMEDSPL
;
A
#
# COMPACT_ATOMS: atom_id res chain seq x y z
N MET A 1 -51.21 27.50 40.25
CA MET A 1 -51.06 26.19 39.56
C MET A 1 -51.30 26.44 38.08
N LYS A 2 -50.35 26.10 37.19
CA LYS A 2 -50.54 25.74 35.74
C LYS A 2 -49.47 26.23 34.74
N ASN A 3 -48.34 26.84 35.10
CA ASN A 3 -47.47 27.40 34.03
C ASN A 3 -45.97 27.10 34.17
N LEU A 4 -45.56 25.99 34.79
CA LEU A 4 -44.13 25.69 34.96
C LEU A 4 -43.66 24.30 34.49
N ILE A 5 -44.52 23.49 33.89
CA ILE A 5 -44.17 22.10 33.53
C ILE A 5 -43.94 21.91 32.02
N THR A 6 -44.22 22.89 31.17
CA THR A 6 -44.26 22.68 29.70
C THR A 6 -42.92 22.87 28.98
N LEU A 7 -41.80 23.16 29.66
CA LEU A 7 -40.53 23.48 28.99
C LEU A 7 -39.45 22.37 29.01
N ILE A 8 -39.80 21.12 29.32
CA ILE A 8 -38.84 20.00 29.40
C ILE A 8 -39.07 18.92 28.32
N ALA A 9 -40.09 19.06 27.46
CA ALA A 9 -40.53 17.95 26.60
C ALA A 9 -40.04 17.97 25.13
N LEU A 10 -39.08 18.80 24.72
CA LEU A 10 -38.74 18.96 23.29
C LEU A 10 -37.26 18.73 22.90
N THR A 11 -36.48 17.93 23.63
CA THR A 11 -35.07 17.70 23.25
C THR A 11 -34.67 16.22 23.11
N LEU A 12 -35.59 15.34 22.76
CA LEU A 12 -35.27 13.97 22.34
C LEU A 12 -35.71 13.72 20.89
N LEU A 13 -34.98 14.33 19.95
CA LEU A 13 -34.93 13.80 18.60
C LEU A 13 -33.77 12.79 18.54
N PRO A 14 -34.00 11.53 18.12
CA PRO A 14 -32.92 10.60 17.89
C PRO A 14 -32.12 11.12 16.69
N THR A 15 -30.89 11.55 16.92
CA THR A 15 -29.92 11.74 15.85
C THR A 15 -29.73 10.40 15.17
N ALA A 16 -30.25 10.26 13.94
CA ALA A 16 -29.92 9.14 13.09
C ALA A 16 -28.38 9.09 12.97
N ALA A 17 -27.79 8.02 13.47
CA ALA A 17 -26.38 7.75 13.31
C ALA A 17 -26.12 7.56 11.83
N VAL A 18 -25.64 8.61 11.16
CA VAL A 18 -24.99 8.46 9.86
C VAL A 18 -23.74 7.64 10.12
N ALA A 19 -23.73 6.39 9.65
CA ALA A 19 -22.50 5.62 9.59
C ALA A 19 -21.54 6.44 8.72
N GLN A 20 -20.42 6.87 9.29
CA GLN A 20 -19.36 7.45 8.47
C GLN A 20 -18.79 6.30 7.64
N ASP A 21 -18.96 6.37 6.32
CA ASP A 21 -18.20 5.56 5.37
C ASP A 21 -16.73 5.91 5.59
N THR A 22 -16.09 5.19 6.51
CA THR A 22 -14.68 5.34 6.77
C THR A 22 -13.99 4.78 5.53
N PRO A 23 -13.16 5.57 4.82
CA PRO A 23 -12.37 5.04 3.73
C PRO A 23 -11.63 3.79 4.22
N PRO A 24 -11.51 2.74 3.39
CA PRO A 24 -10.75 1.56 3.76
C PRO A 24 -9.41 2.01 4.36
N PRO A 25 -9.00 1.44 5.51
CA PRO A 25 -7.76 1.85 6.15
C PRO A 25 -6.63 1.79 5.12
N GLU A 26 -5.89 2.89 4.99
CA GLU A 26 -4.76 2.92 4.07
C GLU A 26 -3.77 1.79 4.43
N PRO A 27 -3.19 1.12 3.43
CA PRO A 27 -2.26 0.03 3.69
C PRO A 27 -1.10 0.54 4.55
N LYS A 28 -0.93 -0.03 5.75
CA LYS A 28 0.15 0.34 6.66
C LYS A 28 1.43 -0.44 6.38
N TRP A 29 1.91 -0.39 5.14
CA TRP A 29 3.16 -1.06 4.75
C TRP A 29 3.95 -0.23 3.75
N SER A 30 5.24 -0.53 3.67
CA SER A 30 6.15 0.01 2.67
C SER A 30 7.13 -1.08 2.29
N ILE A 31 7.52 -1.11 1.02
CA ILE A 31 8.49 -2.07 0.47
C ILE A 31 9.44 -1.33 -0.46
N ALA A 32 10.72 -1.69 -0.39
CA ALA A 32 11.76 -1.20 -1.26
C ALA A 32 12.65 -2.38 -1.66
N ILE A 33 13.17 -2.35 -2.89
CA ILE A 33 14.06 -3.36 -3.44
C ILE A 33 15.28 -2.68 -4.08
N HIS A 34 16.38 -3.41 -4.26
CA HIS A 34 17.53 -2.96 -5.05
C HIS A 34 18.16 -4.13 -5.80
N GLY A 35 18.55 -3.92 -7.07
CA GLY A 35 19.23 -4.94 -7.90
C GLY A 35 20.76 -5.00 -7.73
N GLY A 36 21.26 -4.65 -6.54
CA GLY A 36 22.71 -4.48 -6.28
C GLY A 36 23.22 -3.03 -6.44
N ALA A 37 24.44 -2.78 -5.94
CA ALA A 37 25.11 -1.48 -6.00
C ALA A 37 26.58 -1.67 -6.42
N GLY A 38 27.13 -0.76 -7.22
CA GLY A 38 28.49 -0.85 -7.73
C GLY A 38 28.78 0.15 -8.85
N THR A 39 29.84 -0.10 -9.63
CA THR A 39 30.23 0.77 -10.75
C THR A 39 29.37 0.48 -11.97
N LEU A 40 28.22 1.15 -12.08
CA LEU A 40 27.43 1.15 -13.30
C LEU A 40 28.13 2.02 -14.35
N ASN A 41 28.70 1.41 -15.39
CA ASN A 41 29.27 2.19 -16.50
C ASN A 41 28.13 2.92 -17.22
N ARG A 42 28.06 4.25 -17.03
CA ARG A 42 27.00 5.09 -17.57
C ARG A 42 26.93 5.06 -19.09
N ASP A 43 28.08 4.93 -19.75
CA ASP A 43 28.17 4.87 -21.22
C ASP A 43 27.62 3.54 -21.76
N ALA A 44 27.65 2.49 -20.94
CA ALA A 44 27.07 1.19 -21.28
C ALA A 44 25.57 1.08 -20.95
N MET A 45 24.97 2.11 -20.32
CA MET A 45 23.56 2.14 -19.91
C MET A 45 22.71 2.83 -20.97
N THR A 46 22.35 2.08 -22.02
CA THR A 46 21.43 2.55 -23.05
C THR A 46 20.01 2.69 -22.50
N PRO A 47 19.12 3.47 -23.17
CA PRO A 47 17.71 3.55 -22.78
C PRO A 47 17.01 2.19 -22.72
N GLU A 48 17.34 1.28 -23.63
CA GLU A 48 16.77 -0.07 -23.70
C GLU A 48 17.21 -0.90 -22.50
N ARG A 49 18.51 -0.92 -22.19
CA ARG A 49 19.03 -1.64 -21.01
C ARG A 49 18.46 -1.08 -19.71
N ARG A 50 18.26 0.24 -19.63
CA ARG A 50 17.59 0.86 -18.48
C ARG A 50 16.16 0.34 -18.35
N ALA A 51 15.41 0.34 -19.46
CA ALA A 51 14.04 -0.15 -19.47
C ALA A 51 13.96 -1.63 -19.08
N ASP A 52 14.91 -2.46 -19.51
CA ASP A 52 14.99 -3.87 -19.13
C ASP A 52 15.19 -4.03 -17.61
N TYR A 53 16.14 -3.29 -17.02
CA TYR A 53 16.36 -3.30 -15.56
C TYR A 53 15.14 -2.78 -14.79
N GLU A 54 14.53 -1.68 -15.23
CA GLU A 54 13.34 -1.11 -14.60
C GLU A 54 12.15 -2.06 -14.69
N ALA A 55 11.96 -2.74 -15.81
CA ALA A 55 10.90 -3.74 -15.97
C ALA A 55 11.12 -4.95 -15.05
N ALA A 56 12.34 -5.48 -14.97
CA ALA A 56 12.65 -6.60 -14.07
C ALA A 56 12.46 -6.22 -12.59
N LEU A 57 12.91 -5.04 -12.19
CA LEU A 57 12.68 -4.51 -10.84
C LEU A 57 11.19 -4.30 -10.56
N GLN A 58 10.42 -3.82 -11.53
CA GLN A 58 8.97 -3.64 -11.36
C GLN A 58 8.26 -4.98 -11.14
N VAL A 59 8.62 -6.03 -11.89
CA VAL A 59 8.07 -7.38 -11.69
C VAL A 59 8.32 -7.89 -10.26
N ALA A 60 9.55 -7.72 -9.76
CA ALA A 60 9.92 -8.10 -8.40
C ALA A 60 9.15 -7.28 -7.34
N LEU A 61 9.07 -5.96 -7.54
CA LEU A 61 8.37 -5.06 -6.63
C LEU A 61 6.87 -5.39 -6.56
N ASP A 62 6.24 -5.65 -7.70
CA ASP A 62 4.83 -5.99 -7.81
C ASP A 62 4.52 -7.32 -7.13
N ALA A 63 5.40 -8.32 -7.25
CA ALA A 63 5.25 -9.61 -6.59
C ALA A 63 5.23 -9.46 -5.06
N GLY A 64 6.16 -8.68 -4.48
CA GLY A 64 6.18 -8.41 -3.05
C GLY A 64 5.01 -7.53 -2.59
N ALA A 65 4.68 -6.48 -3.34
CA ALA A 65 3.58 -5.58 -3.05
C ALA A 65 2.22 -6.30 -3.07
N LYS A 66 2.02 -7.25 -3.98
CA LYS A 66 0.81 -8.09 -4.04
C LYS A 66 0.60 -8.86 -2.74
N VAL A 67 1.65 -9.50 -2.22
CA VAL A 67 1.56 -10.25 -0.95
C VAL A 67 1.15 -9.33 0.20
N LEU A 68 1.73 -8.13 0.29
CA LEU A 68 1.38 -7.16 1.33
C LEU A 68 -0.05 -6.62 1.17
N ALA A 69 -0.49 -6.36 -0.06
CA ALA A 69 -1.84 -5.92 -0.37
C ALA A 69 -2.91 -6.96 0.01
N GLU A 70 -2.56 -8.24 -0.07
CA GLU A 70 -3.41 -9.37 0.32
C GLU A 70 -3.33 -9.70 1.83
N GLY A 71 -2.58 -8.91 2.61
CA GLY A 71 -2.44 -9.09 4.07
C GLY A 71 -1.42 -10.18 4.47
N GLY A 72 -0.56 -10.59 3.55
CA GLY A 72 0.52 -11.54 3.80
C GLY A 72 1.65 -10.96 4.67
N SER A 73 2.54 -11.84 5.13
CA SER A 73 3.63 -11.44 6.01
C SER A 73 4.75 -10.73 5.26
N ALA A 74 5.53 -9.90 5.97
CA ALA A 74 6.73 -9.28 5.41
C ALA A 74 7.74 -10.33 4.89
N MET A 75 7.83 -11.48 5.54
CA MET A 75 8.71 -12.58 5.12
C MET A 75 8.26 -13.24 3.82
N ASP A 76 6.96 -13.35 3.59
CA ASP A 76 6.43 -13.87 2.33
C ASP A 76 6.59 -12.84 1.21
N ALA A 77 6.39 -11.56 1.52
CA ALA A 77 6.56 -10.47 0.56
C ALA A 77 8.01 -10.35 0.06
N ILE A 78 9.01 -10.40 0.96
CA ILE A 78 10.42 -10.33 0.52
C ILE A 78 10.84 -11.57 -0.27
N LYS A 79 10.33 -12.76 0.07
CA LYS A 79 10.59 -13.98 -0.71
C LYS A 79 9.99 -13.87 -2.11
N ALA A 80 8.75 -13.39 -2.20
CA ALA A 80 8.07 -13.17 -3.48
C ALA A 80 8.77 -12.13 -4.35
N ALA A 81 9.40 -11.11 -3.75
CA ALA A 81 10.19 -10.12 -4.48
C ALA A 81 11.57 -10.65 -4.92
N ILE A 82 12.27 -11.42 -4.08
CA ILE A 82 13.64 -11.90 -4.37
C ILE A 82 13.66 -12.96 -5.45
N ILE A 83 12.70 -13.90 -5.48
CA ILE A 83 12.71 -15.01 -6.46
C ILE A 83 12.77 -14.50 -7.92
N PRO A 84 11.91 -13.56 -8.38
CA PRO A 84 12.03 -12.99 -9.73
C PRO A 84 13.35 -12.25 -9.97
N MET A 85 13.98 -11.70 -8.93
CA MET A 85 15.29 -11.04 -9.06
C MET A 85 16.41 -12.07 -9.24
N GLU A 86 16.33 -13.23 -8.58
CA GLU A 86 17.28 -14.33 -8.74
C GLU A 86 17.11 -15.06 -10.08
N ASP A 87 15.87 -15.17 -10.57
CA ASP A 87 15.55 -15.80 -11.86
C ASP A 87 15.86 -14.88 -13.05
N SER A 88 15.96 -13.57 -12.82
CA SER A 88 16.27 -12.58 -13.86
C SER A 88 17.71 -12.75 -14.38
N PRO A 89 17.93 -12.75 -15.71
CA PRO A 89 19.27 -12.88 -16.29
C PRO A 89 20.09 -11.58 -16.29
N LEU A 90 19.54 -10.48 -15.75
CA LEU A 90 20.10 -9.12 -15.81
C LEU A 90 21.11 -8.79 -14.70
#